data_AF-A0A7W4ZB65-F1
#
_entry.id   AF-A0A7W4ZB65-F1
#
_cell.length_a   1.000
_cell.length_b   1.000
_cell.length_c   1.000
_cell.angle_alpha   90.00
_cell.angle_beta   90.00
_cell.angle_gamma   90.00
#
_symmetry.space_group_name_H-M   'P 1'
#
loop_
_entity.id
_entity.type
_entity.pdbx_description
1 polymer ?
#
loop_
_entity_poly.entity_id
_entity_poly.type
_entity_poly.pdbx_seq_one_letter_code
_entity_poly.pdbx_strand_id
1 'polypeptide(L)'
;MSWIGGVLIAIDQLGNAIAGGNPDATISARTGYFARVEDTPFRPYWEVMERIIDFTFLPIDGPDHCYNAYLSDKDEKNEEGSDIMRGLLGIVVILVCIPLSVVTRIYTFVFPWTKYRA
;
A
#
# COMPACT_ATOMS: atom_id res chain seq x y z
N MET A 1 -6.37 -1.55 -17.65
CA MET A 1 -5.58 -0.61 -16.84
C MET A 1 -5.36 0.66 -17.64
N SER A 2 -5.57 1.84 -17.04
CA SER A 2 -5.28 3.11 -17.72
C SER A 2 -3.77 3.37 -17.74
N TRP A 3 -3.28 4.19 -18.68
CA TRP A 3 -1.86 4.55 -18.74
C TRP A 3 -1.37 5.17 -17.42
N ILE A 4 -2.15 6.09 -16.86
CA ILE A 4 -1.84 6.74 -15.57
C ILE A 4 -1.80 5.70 -14.44
N GLY A 5 -2.75 4.77 -14.39
CA GLY A 5 -2.76 3.70 -13.38
C GLY A 5 -1.52 2.81 -13.46
N GLY A 6 -1.06 2.47 -14.67
CA GLY A 6 0.18 1.72 -14.87
C GLY A 6 1.41 2.47 -14.37
N VAL A 7 1.49 3.79 -14.61
CA VAL A 7 2.58 4.63 -14.09
C VAL A 7 2.59 4.67 -12.56
N LEU A 8 1.42 4.81 -11.92
CA LEU A 8 1.32 4.84 -10.46
C LEU A 8 1.74 3.49 -9.83
N ILE A 9 1.34 2.38 -10.43
CA ILE A 9 1.74 1.04 -9.97
C ILE A 9 3.25 0.86 -10.10
N ALA A 10 3.85 1.27 -11.23
CA ALA A 10 5.29 1.18 -11.42
C ALA A 10 6.08 2.03 -10.40
N ILE A 11 5.56 3.20 -10.02
CA ILE A 11 6.16 4.04 -8.96
C ILE A 11 6.07 3.33 -7.60
N ASP A 12 4.93 2.71 -7.30
CA ASP A 12 4.73 1.99 -6.05
C ASP A 12 5.64 0.76 -5.96
N GLN A 13 5.72 -0.05 -7.01
CA GLN A 13 6.64 -1.17 -7.17
C GLN A 13 8.11 -0.74 -7.02
N LEU A 14 8.51 0.40 -7.62
CA LEU A 14 9.84 0.97 -7.43
C LEU A 14 10.10 1.31 -5.96
N GLY A 15 9.12 1.94 -5.28
CA GLY A 15 9.21 2.22 -3.86
C GLY A 15 9.37 0.94 -3.02
N ASN A 16 8.63 -0.11 -3.36
CA ASN A 16 8.73 -1.41 -2.72
C ASN A 16 10.13 -2.02 -2.88
N ALA A 17 10.65 -2.02 -4.11
CA ALA A 17 11.99 -2.53 -4.44
C ALA A 17 13.10 -1.77 -3.69
N ILE A 18 13.03 -0.43 -3.65
CA ILE A 18 13.98 0.40 -2.89
C ILE A 18 13.94 0.07 -1.40
N ALA A 19 12.76 -0.25 -0.87
CA ALA A 19 12.55 -0.68 0.51
C ALA A 19 12.74 -2.20 0.70
N GLY A 20 13.52 -2.86 -0.16
CA GLY A 20 13.91 -4.26 -0.02
C GLY A 20 12.76 -5.27 -0.14
N GLY A 21 11.70 -4.92 -0.87
CA GLY A 21 10.63 -5.83 -1.26
C GLY A 21 10.81 -6.38 -2.67
N ASN A 22 9.91 -7.29 -3.08
CA ASN A 22 9.87 -7.80 -4.44
C ASN A 22 9.52 -6.66 -5.43
N PRO A 23 10.32 -6.45 -6.50
CA PRO A 23 10.05 -5.42 -7.50
C PRO A 23 8.76 -5.60 -8.29
N ASP A 24 8.20 -6.81 -8.35
CA ASP A 24 6.94 -7.08 -9.03
C ASP A 24 5.72 -6.87 -8.12
N ALA A 25 5.92 -6.77 -6.80
CA ALA A 25 4.84 -6.54 -5.83
C ALA A 25 4.73 -5.07 -5.42
N THR A 26 3.51 -4.61 -5.14
CA THR A 26 3.24 -3.29 -4.57
C THR A 26 3.54 -3.23 -3.07
N ILE A 27 3.78 -2.02 -2.55
CA ILE A 27 3.89 -1.76 -1.11
C ILE A 27 2.60 -2.19 -0.39
N SER A 28 1.44 -1.92 -0.99
CA SER A 28 0.15 -2.28 -0.41
C SER A 28 -0.05 -3.80 -0.35
N ALA A 29 0.30 -4.55 -1.40
CA ALA A 29 0.24 -6.01 -1.40
C ALA A 29 1.20 -6.61 -0.38
N ARG A 30 2.45 -6.14 -0.33
CA ARG A 30 3.43 -6.56 0.69
C ARG A 30 2.91 -6.32 2.10
N THR A 31 2.36 -5.14 2.34
CA THR A 31 1.84 -4.76 3.66
C THR A 31 0.66 -5.64 4.05
N GLY A 32 -0.30 -5.88 3.15
CA GLY A 32 -1.45 -6.75 3.39
C GLY A 32 -1.05 -8.20 3.67
N TYR A 33 -0.05 -8.72 2.94
CA TYR A 33 0.48 -10.06 3.14
C TYR A 33 1.07 -10.24 4.56
N PHE A 34 2.00 -9.38 4.97
CA PHE A 34 2.65 -9.52 6.28
C PHE A 34 1.75 -9.11 7.46
N ALA A 35 0.76 -8.24 7.23
CA ALA A 35 -0.21 -7.89 8.26
C ALA A 35 -1.18 -9.05 8.55
N ARG A 36 -1.62 -9.80 7.51
CA ARG A 36 -2.76 -10.74 7.65
C ARG A 36 -2.46 -12.20 7.37
N VAL A 37 -1.40 -12.53 6.64
CA VAL A 37 -1.17 -13.88 6.10
C VAL A 37 0.08 -14.51 6.68
N GLU A 38 1.24 -13.91 6.46
CA GLU A 38 2.52 -14.46 6.93
C GLU A 38 2.64 -14.39 8.45
N ASP A 39 3.23 -15.39 9.08
CA ASP A 39 3.52 -15.38 10.51
C ASP A 39 4.91 -14.78 10.80
N THR A 40 4.96 -13.46 10.95
CA THR A 40 6.19 -12.71 11.26
C THR A 40 6.15 -12.12 12.68
N PRO A 41 7.28 -12.10 13.42
CA PRO A 41 7.38 -11.41 14.71
C PRO A 41 7.13 -9.89 14.60
N PHE A 42 7.17 -9.32 13.39
CA PHE A 42 6.91 -7.91 13.13
C PHE A 42 5.49 -7.63 12.66
N ARG A 43 4.56 -8.58 12.78
CA ARG A 43 3.13 -8.36 12.45
C ARG A 43 2.57 -7.04 12.98
N PRO A 44 2.85 -6.60 14.23
CA PRO A 44 2.33 -5.32 14.73
C PRO A 44 2.81 -4.10 13.91
N TYR A 45 4.04 -4.13 13.39
CA TYR A 45 4.54 -3.08 12.50
C TYR A 45 3.75 -3.07 11.19
N TRP A 46 3.53 -4.24 10.59
CA TRP A 46 2.79 -4.38 9.34
C TRP A 46 1.32 -3.99 9.49
N GLU A 47 0.67 -4.32 10.61
CA GLU A 47 -0.69 -3.87 10.93
C GLU A 47 -0.78 -2.34 11.06
N VAL A 48 0.26 -1.67 11.60
CA VAL A 48 0.29 -0.20 11.67
C VAL A 48 0.44 0.40 10.27
N MET A 49 1.33 -0.16 9.44
CA MET A 49 1.48 0.28 8.05
C MET A 49 0.18 0.08 7.26
N GLU A 50 -0.45 -1.08 7.41
CA GLU A 50 -1.74 -1.40 6.79
C GLU A 50 -2.80 -0.36 7.17
N ARG A 51 -2.95 -0.05 8.46
CA ARG A 51 -3.93 0.94 8.92
C ARG A 51 -3.70 2.33 8.32
N ILE A 52 -2.44 2.75 8.17
CA ILE A 52 -2.08 4.05 7.58
C ILE A 52 -2.46 4.09 6.09
N ILE A 53 -2.10 3.04 5.35
CA ILE A 53 -2.37 2.94 3.91
C ILE A 53 -3.88 2.79 3.66
N ASP A 54 -4.54 1.88 4.37
CA ASP A 54 -5.99 1.69 4.28
C ASP A 54 -6.74 2.98 4.61
N PHE A 55 -6.34 3.72 5.66
CA PHE A 55 -6.97 5.02 5.98
C PHE A 55 -6.78 6.07 4.87
N THR A 56 -5.65 6.00 4.17
CA THR A 56 -5.30 6.92 3.08
C THR A 56 -6.19 6.69 1.88
N PHE A 57 -6.38 5.43 1.51
CA PHE A 57 -7.13 5.03 0.33
C PHE A 57 -8.60 4.71 0.59
N LEU A 58 -9.03 4.59 1.86
CA LEU A 58 -10.41 4.32 2.26
C LEU A 58 -11.44 5.14 1.46
N PRO A 59 -11.30 6.47 1.25
CA PRO A 59 -12.30 7.22 0.51
C PRO A 59 -12.53 6.74 -0.93
N ILE A 60 -11.48 6.26 -1.61
CA ILE A 60 -11.53 5.89 -3.02
C ILE A 60 -11.61 4.38 -3.28
N ASP A 61 -11.00 3.57 -2.42
CA ASP A 61 -10.85 2.11 -2.66
C ASP A 61 -11.78 1.29 -1.74
N GLY A 62 -12.25 1.88 -0.65
CA GLY A 62 -13.03 1.17 0.35
C GLY A 62 -12.16 0.48 1.41
N PRO A 63 -12.75 -0.40 2.23
CA PRO A 63 -12.02 -1.09 3.28
C PRO A 63 -11.02 -2.11 2.71
N ASP A 64 -10.02 -2.47 3.51
CA ASP A 64 -9.08 -3.56 3.24
C ASP A 64 -8.24 -3.39 1.96
N HIS A 65 -7.85 -2.15 1.64
CA HIS A 65 -7.07 -1.83 0.43
C HIS A 65 -5.81 -2.70 0.31
N CYS A 66 -4.97 -2.74 1.35
CA CYS A 66 -3.74 -3.54 1.35
C CYS A 66 -4.00 -5.03 1.17
N TYR A 67 -4.99 -5.57 1.87
CA TYR A 67 -5.31 -6.99 1.78
C TYR A 67 -5.90 -7.36 0.41
N ASN A 68 -6.76 -6.51 -0.16
CA ASN A 68 -7.29 -6.70 -1.50
C ASN A 68 -6.19 -6.60 -2.57
N ALA A 69 -5.20 -5.71 -2.37
CA ALA A 69 -4.02 -5.64 -3.23
C ALA A 69 -3.22 -6.95 -3.19
N TYR A 70 -2.99 -7.51 -1.99
CA TYR A 70 -2.36 -8.83 -1.85
C TYR A 70 -3.15 -9.93 -2.57
N LEU A 71 -4.47 -10.00 -2.37
CA LEU A 71 -5.30 -11.03 -2.99
C LEU A 71 -5.29 -10.94 -4.53
N SER A 72 -5.16 -9.72 -5.06
CA SER A 72 -5.06 -9.46 -6.50
C SER A 72 -3.73 -9.89 -7.10
N ASP A 73 -2.69 -10.01 -6.27
CA ASP A 73 -1.31 -10.30 -6.64
C ASP A 73 -0.73 -11.50 -5.88
N LYS A 74 -1.60 -12.47 -5.59
CA LYS A 74 -1.30 -13.60 -4.69
C LYS A 74 -0.17 -14.52 -5.18
N ASP A 75 0.12 -14.50 -6.48
CA ASP A 75 1.12 -15.36 -7.10
C ASP A 75 2.53 -14.75 -7.01
N GLU A 76 2.62 -13.46 -6.66
CA GLU A 76 3.87 -12.77 -6.38
C GLU A 76 4.39 -13.07 -4.97
N LYS A 77 5.71 -13.18 -4.85
CA LYS A 77 6.36 -13.39 -3.56
C LYS A 77 6.53 -12.07 -2.84
N ASN A 78 6.19 -12.02 -1.56
CA ASN A 78 6.43 -10.85 -0.73
C ASN A 78 7.66 -11.05 0.14
N GLU A 79 8.54 -10.05 0.16
CA GLU A 79 9.79 -10.09 0.92
C GLU A 79 9.75 -9.08 2.07
N GLU A 80 10.18 -9.50 3.26
CA GLU A 80 10.10 -8.64 4.43
C GLU A 80 11.17 -7.53 4.41
N GLY A 81 12.29 -7.76 3.72
CA GLY A 81 13.47 -6.91 3.74
C GLY A 81 14.21 -6.95 5.08
N SER A 82 15.31 -6.21 5.18
CA SER A 82 16.03 -6.05 6.46
C SER A 82 15.36 -5.03 7.39
N ASP A 83 15.75 -4.99 8.66
CA ASP A 83 15.27 -4.01 9.65
C ASP A 83 15.42 -2.57 9.17
N ILE A 84 16.55 -2.25 8.53
CA ILE A 84 16.81 -0.94 7.93
C ILE A 84 15.82 -0.64 6.81
N MET A 85 15.56 -1.62 5.95
CA MET A 85 14.64 -1.46 4.81
C MET A 85 13.18 -1.34 5.25
N ARG A 86 12.78 -2.02 6.33
CA ARG A 86 11.47 -1.78 6.97
C ARG A 86 11.37 -0.40 7.60
N GLY A 87 12.44 0.05 8.26
CA GLY A 87 12.51 1.43 8.75
C GLY A 87 12.31 2.44 7.61
N LEU A 88 12.99 2.23 6.48
CA LEU A 88 12.84 3.04 5.27
C LEU A 88 11.41 2.98 4.71
N LEU A 89 10.82 1.78 4.60
CA LEU A 89 9.44 1.61 4.15
C LEU A 89 8.48 2.42 5.01
N GLY A 90 8.63 2.35 6.34
CA GLY A 90 7.76 3.07 7.27
C GLY A 90 7.85 4.59 7.10
N ILE A 91 9.06 5.11 6.87
CA ILE A 91 9.27 6.54 6.56
C ILE A 91 8.57 6.92 5.25
N VAL A 92 8.76 6.12 4.19
CA VAL A 92 8.12 6.36 2.89
C VAL A 92 6.60 6.34 3.02
N VAL A 93 6.04 5.32 3.67
CA VAL A 93 4.59 5.19 3.90
C VAL A 93 4.05 6.42 4.63
N ILE A 94 4.65 6.84 5.75
CA ILE A 94 4.19 8.00 6.51
C ILE A 94 4.27 9.29 5.68
N LEU A 95 5.41 9.54 5.04
CA LEU A 95 5.63 10.78 4.27
C LEU A 95 4.71 10.89 3.06
N VAL A 96 4.38 9.77 2.40
CA VAL A 96 3.54 9.74 1.20
C VAL A 96 2.06 9.67 1.56
N CYS A 97 1.68 8.86 2.54
CA CYS A 97 0.28 8.65 2.91
C CYS A 97 -0.35 9.88 3.56
N ILE A 98 0.38 10.66 4.34
CA ILE A 98 -0.17 11.90 4.95
C ILE A 98 -0.73 12.87 3.89
N PRO A 99 0.04 13.34 2.89
CA PRO A 99 -0.48 14.24 1.87
C PRO A 99 -1.53 13.55 0.99
N LEU A 100 -1.34 12.26 0.63
CA LEU A 100 -2.34 11.53 -0.15
C LEU A 100 -3.67 11.41 0.58
N SER A 101 -3.67 11.26 1.91
CA SER A 101 -4.90 11.14 2.70
C SER A 101 -5.77 12.39 2.62
N VAL A 102 -5.15 13.56 2.48
CA VAL A 102 -5.84 14.84 2.26
C VAL A 102 -6.35 14.89 0.83
N VAL A 103 -5.52 14.51 -0.14
CA VAL A 103 -5.88 14.51 -1.56
C VAL A 103 -7.06 13.57 -1.84
N THR A 104 -7.07 12.33 -1.35
CA THR A 104 -8.15 11.36 -1.58
C THR A 104 -9.48 11.83 -0.99
N ARG A 105 -9.44 12.51 0.17
CA ARG A 105 -10.62 13.11 0.81
C ARG A 105 -11.15 14.31 0.03
N ILE A 106 -10.27 15.22 -0.40
CA ILE A 106 -10.68 16.36 -1.23
C ILE A 106 -11.24 15.87 -2.57
N TYR A 107 -10.58 14.91 -3.21
CA TYR A 107 -10.99 14.36 -4.49
C TYR A 107 -12.38 13.72 -4.42
N THR A 108 -12.64 12.89 -3.42
CA THR A 108 -13.97 12.27 -3.23
C THR A 108 -15.03 13.26 -2.76
N PHE A 109 -14.65 14.32 -2.06
CA PHE A 109 -15.56 15.42 -1.73
C PHE A 109 -16.01 16.19 -2.98
N VAL A 110 -15.07 16.51 -3.89
CA VAL A 110 -15.35 17.23 -5.14
C VAL A 110 -16.04 16.33 -6.17
N PHE A 111 -15.70 15.04 -6.19
CA PHE A 111 -16.22 14.05 -7.13
C PHE A 111 -16.85 12.84 -6.42
N PRO A 112 -18.05 12.97 -5.82
CA PRO A 112 -18.62 11.93 -4.95
C PRO A 112 -18.83 10.56 -5.59
N TRP A 113 -18.92 10.49 -6.92
CA TRP A 113 -19.08 9.23 -7.66
C TRP A 113 -17.82 8.36 -7.68
N THR A 114 -16.67 8.86 -7.23
CA THR A 114 -15.40 8.11 -7.19
C THR A 114 -15.22 7.29 -5.92
N LYS A 115 -16.13 7.47 -4.95
CA LYS A 115 -16.09 6.78 -3.67
C LYS A 115 -16.21 5.26 -3.85
N TYR A 116 -15.20 4.51 -3.38
CA TYR A 116 -15.12 3.05 -3.43
C TYR A 116 -15.16 2.46 -4.86
N ARG A 117 -14.48 3.11 -5.80
CA ARG A 117 -14.49 2.73 -7.23
C ARG A 117 -13.12 2.69 -7.91
N ALA A 118 -12.04 2.94 -7.18
CA ALA A 118 -10.70 2.87 -7.74
C ALA A 118 -10.18 1.42 -7.84
#